data_AF-A0AAD0JM81-F1
#
_entry.id   AF-A0AAD0JM81-F1
#
_cell.length_a   1.000
_cell.length_b   1.000
_cell.length_c   1.000
_cell.angle_alpha   90.00
_cell.angle_beta   90.00
_cell.angle_gamma   90.00
#
_symmetry.space_group_name_H-M   'P 1'
#
loop_
_entity.id
_entity.type
_entity.pdbx_description
1 polymer ?
#
loop_
_entity_poly.entity_id
_entity_poly.type
_entity_poly.pdbx_seq_one_letter_code
_entity_poly.pdbx_strand_id
1 'polypeptide(L)'
;MSAHAVRPLPDPALAGIRDRLTQQFALHRRGAPFWAAFQDMQQEITRDHPRDHVRLCNAMADMAEDLGAVEHAQLIDGNTGCTPR
;
A
#
# COMPACT_ATOMS: atom_id res chain seq x y z
N MET A 1 23.67 8.41 -3.64
CA MET A 1 23.86 7.36 -2.61
C MET A 1 22.54 6.64 -2.47
N SER A 2 22.40 5.46 -3.06
CA SER A 2 21.19 4.64 -2.95
C SER A 2 21.16 4.05 -1.54
N ALA A 3 20.20 4.50 -0.73
CA ALA A 3 19.97 3.93 0.59
C ALA A 3 19.42 2.52 0.39
N HIS A 4 20.28 1.51 0.51
CA HIS A 4 19.85 0.13 0.68
C HIS A 4 19.13 0.05 2.02
N ALA A 5 17.81 0.21 1.98
CA ALA A 5 16.94 0.09 3.14
C ALA A 5 17.17 -1.30 3.75
N VAL A 6 17.67 -1.30 4.99
CA VAL A 6 17.65 -2.45 5.88
C VAL A 6 16.25 -3.05 5.80
N ARG A 7 16.12 -4.25 5.22
CA ARG A 7 14.84 -4.97 5.16
C ARG A 7 14.37 -5.16 6.60
N PRO A 8 13.30 -4.46 7.05
CA PRO A 8 12.74 -4.75 8.36
C PRO A 8 12.27 -6.20 8.35
N LEU A 9 12.34 -6.85 9.51
CA LEU A 9 11.75 -8.16 9.76
C LEU A 9 10.35 -8.22 9.09
N PRO A 10 9.98 -9.31 8.39
CA PRO A 10 8.71 -9.38 7.69
C PRO A 10 7.56 -9.12 8.66
N ASP A 11 6.97 -7.94 8.53
CA ASP A 11 5.80 -7.52 9.26
C ASP A 11 4.65 -8.44 8.82
N PRO A 12 4.05 -9.26 9.71
CA PRO A 12 3.04 -10.22 9.32
C PRO A 12 1.81 -9.54 8.67
N ALA A 13 1.52 -8.28 9.03
CA ALA A 13 0.49 -7.51 8.36
C ALA A 13 0.85 -7.23 6.89
N LEU A 14 2.11 -6.84 6.62
CA LEU A 14 2.60 -6.63 5.25
C LEU A 14 2.64 -7.92 4.42
N ALA A 15 2.93 -9.06 5.05
CA ALA A 15 2.89 -10.35 4.38
C ALA A 15 1.46 -10.69 3.92
N GLY A 16 0.46 -10.49 4.79
CA GLY A 16 -0.94 -10.68 4.45
C GLY A 16 -1.46 -9.72 3.37
N ILE A 17 -1.10 -8.43 3.48
CA ILE A 17 -1.46 -7.42 2.46
C ILE A 17 -0.86 -7.79 1.09
N ARG A 18 0.40 -8.20 1.07
CA ARG A 18 1.09 -8.60 -0.18
C ARG A 18 0.41 -9.78 -0.86
N ASP A 19 0.10 -10.81 -0.08
CA ASP A 19 -0.55 -12.01 -0.61
C ASP A 19 -1.92 -11.67 -1.22
N ARG A 20 -2.75 -10.93 -0.47
CA ARG A 20 -4.07 -10.50 -0.95
C ARG A 20 -3.97 -9.62 -2.19
N LEU A 21 -3.07 -8.64 -2.20
CA LEU A 21 -2.87 -7.74 -3.34
C LEU A 21 -2.41 -8.50 -4.59
N THR A 22 -1.48 -9.46 -4.43
CA THR A 22 -0.98 -10.29 -5.53
C THR A 22 -2.11 -11.14 -6.13
N GLN A 23 -2.97 -11.72 -5.30
CA GLN A 23 -4.14 -12.47 -5.76
C GLN A 23 -5.11 -11.58 -6.54
N GLN A 24 -5.42 -10.37 -6.03
CA GLN A 24 -6.28 -9.42 -6.73
C GLN A 24 -5.70 -8.99 -8.08
N PHE A 25 -4.38 -8.76 -8.13
CA PHE A 25 -3.70 -8.42 -9.37
C PHE A 25 -3.68 -9.59 -10.37
N ALA A 26 -3.51 -10.82 -9.91
CA ALA A 26 -3.57 -11.99 -10.78
C ALA A 26 -4.96 -12.15 -11.43
N LEU A 27 -6.02 -11.89 -10.66
CA LEU A 27 -7.42 -12.03 -11.10
C LEU A 27 -7.88 -10.87 -11.99
N HIS A 28 -7.55 -9.63 -11.61
CA HIS A 28 -8.14 -8.43 -12.20
C HIS A 28 -7.13 -7.56 -12.96
N ARG A 29 -5.84 -7.90 -12.90
CA ARG A 29 -4.73 -7.11 -13.45
C ARG A 29 -4.84 -5.66 -12.97
N ARG A 30 -4.66 -4.69 -13.88
CA ARG A 30 -4.79 -3.25 -13.60
C ARG A 30 -6.20 -2.70 -13.86
N GLY A 31 -7.22 -3.56 -13.87
CA GLY A 31 -8.60 -3.18 -14.16
C GLY A 31 -9.32 -2.49 -13.00
N ALA A 32 -10.50 -1.92 -13.26
CA ALA A 32 -11.33 -1.29 -12.22
C ALA A 32 -11.59 -2.17 -10.98
N PRO A 33 -11.83 -3.50 -11.11
CA PRO A 33 -12.02 -4.36 -9.93
C PRO A 33 -10.79 -4.47 -9.02
N PHE A 34 -9.59 -4.39 -9.59
CA PHE A 34 -8.35 -4.35 -8.80
C PHE A 34 -8.29 -3.08 -7.95
N TRP A 35 -8.63 -1.93 -8.55
CA TRP A 35 -8.62 -0.65 -7.83
C TRP A 35 -9.69 -0.55 -6.76
N ALA A 36 -10.85 -1.16 -6.97
CA ALA A 36 -11.88 -1.29 -5.93
C ALA A 36 -11.35 -2.11 -4.73
N ALA A 37 -10.77 -3.28 -4.99
CA ALA A 37 -10.18 -4.10 -3.94
C ALA A 37 -9.01 -3.39 -3.24
N PHE A 38 -8.20 -2.62 -3.98
CA PHE A 38 -7.12 -1.79 -3.42
C PHE A 38 -7.66 -0.75 -2.42
N GLN A 39 -8.74 -0.05 -2.78
CA GLN A 39 -9.37 0.93 -1.89
C GLN A 39 -10.00 0.29 -0.65
N ASP A 40 -10.65 -0.87 -0.81
CA ASP A 40 -11.20 -1.62 0.33
C ASP A 40 -10.07 -2.03 1.30
N MET A 41 -8.95 -2.52 0.78
CA MET A 41 -7.77 -2.84 1.59
C MET A 41 -7.19 -1.61 2.32
N GLN A 42 -7.15 -0.42 1.69
CA GLN A 42 -6.73 0.81 2.38
C GLN A 42 -7.65 1.18 3.55
N GLN A 43 -8.96 1.01 3.39
CA GLN A 43 -9.93 1.30 4.45
C GLN A 43 -9.80 0.32 5.62
N GLU A 44 -9.61 -0.98 5.34
CA GLU A 44 -9.33 -1.99 6.35
C GLU A 44 -8.05 -1.64 7.14
N ILE A 45 -6.96 -1.31 6.44
CA ILE A 45 -5.70 -0.88 7.06
C ILE A 45 -5.90 0.35 7.96
N THR A 46 -6.64 1.35 7.49
CA THR A 46 -6.90 2.59 8.23
C THR A 46 -7.71 2.31 9.51
N ARG A 47 -8.64 1.36 9.45
CA ARG A 47 -9.47 0.96 10.58
C ARG A 47 -8.69 0.13 11.61
N ASP A 48 -7.92 -0.85 11.16
CA ASP A 48 -7.27 -1.83 12.03
C ASP A 48 -5.92 -1.34 12.56
N HIS A 49 -5.24 -0.46 11.80
CA HIS A 49 -3.92 0.08 12.12
C HIS A 49 -3.88 1.62 12.03
N PRO A 50 -4.71 2.35 12.79
CA PRO A 50 -4.84 3.80 12.66
C PRO A 50 -3.53 4.57 12.92
N ARG A 51 -2.57 4.00 13.66
CA ARG A 51 -1.25 4.62 13.90
C ARG A 51 -0.23 4.34 12.80
N ASP A 52 -0.39 3.24 12.08
CA ASP A 52 0.55 2.77 11.05
C ASP A 52 -0.02 2.86 9.63
N HIS A 53 -1.25 3.34 9.47
CA HIS A 53 -1.99 3.33 8.20
C HIS A 53 -1.21 4.00 7.07
N VAL A 54 -0.54 5.13 7.32
CA VAL A 54 0.29 5.81 6.31
C VAL A 54 1.42 4.89 5.81
N ARG A 55 2.16 4.26 6.74
CA ARG A 55 3.25 3.33 6.42
C ARG A 55 2.73 2.13 5.63
N LEU A 56 1.61 1.54 6.06
CA LEU A 56 1.03 0.34 5.45
C LEU A 56 0.41 0.62 4.07
N CYS A 57 -0.29 1.75 3.91
CA CYS A 57 -0.82 2.18 2.62
C CYS A 57 0.30 2.50 1.63
N ASN A 58 1.37 3.16 2.08
CA ASN A 58 2.54 3.43 1.24
C ASN A 58 3.23 2.14 0.81
N ALA A 59 3.42 1.20 1.74
CA ALA A 59 3.97 -0.11 1.40
C ALA A 59 3.07 -0.88 0.42
N MET A 60 1.75 -0.75 0.52
CA MET A 60 0.83 -1.36 -0.44
C MET A 60 0.91 -0.70 -1.82
N ALA A 61 1.12 0.62 -1.88
CA ALA A 61 1.34 1.33 -3.13
C ALA A 61 2.66 0.91 -3.81
N ASP A 62 3.74 0.78 -3.04
CA ASP A 62 5.03 0.24 -3.53
C ASP A 62 4.86 -1.18 -4.09
N MET A 63 4.08 -2.04 -3.42
CA MET A 63 3.81 -3.39 -3.93
C MET A 63 2.98 -3.38 -5.22
N ALA A 64 2.06 -2.43 -5.39
CA ALA A 64 1.31 -2.29 -6.62
C ALA A 64 2.19 -1.83 -7.80
N GLU A 65 3.20 -0.99 -7.54
CA GLU A 65 4.24 -0.64 -8.51
C GLU A 65 5.10 -1.84 -8.88
N ASP A 66 5.59 -2.61 -7.90
CA ASP A 66 6.39 -3.84 -8.13
C ASP A 66 5.64 -4.88 -8.97
N LEU A 67 4.32 -5.00 -8.75
CA LEU A 67 3.43 -5.85 -9.56
C LEU A 67 3.17 -5.29 -10.97
N GLY A 68 3.53 -4.05 -11.26
CA GLY A 68 3.27 -3.37 -12.53
C GLY A 68 1.82 -2.91 -12.70
N ALA A 69 1.09 -2.74 -11.60
CA ALA A 69 -0.27 -2.19 -11.63
C ALA A 69 -0.26 -0.68 -11.93
N VAL A 70 0.80 0.03 -11.52
CA VAL A 70 1.09 1.44 -11.79
C VAL A 70 2.55 1.62 -12.18
N GLU A 71 2.86 2.65 -12.97
CA GLU A 71 4.23 2.99 -13.35
C GLU A 71 5.00 3.70 -12.22
N HIS A 72 4.29 4.51 -11.43
CA HIS A 72 4.83 5.18 -10.23
C HIS A 72 3.77 5.29 -9.14
N ALA A 73 4.06 4.73 -7.96
CA ALA A 73 3.23 4.84 -6.78
C ALA A 73 3.31 6.25 -6.18
N GLN A 74 2.14 6.87 -5.98
CA GLN A 74 2.05 8.11 -5.20
C GLN A 74 1.92 7.75 -3.73
N LEU A 75 2.95 8.08 -2.96
CA LEU A 75 2.98 7.83 -1.52
C LEU A 75 2.26 8.95 -0.77
N ILE A 76 1.57 8.58 0.31
CA ILE A 76 0.95 9.51 1.23
C ILE A 76 2.04 10.08 2.12
N ASP A 77 2.27 11.39 2.04
CA ASP A 77 3.08 12.09 3.01
C ASP A 77 2.30 12.19 4.33
N GLY A 78 2.93 11.81 5.45
CA GLY A 78 2.34 11.91 6.80
C GLY A 78 2.02 13.34 7.27
N ASN A 79 2.10 14.33 6.36
CA ASN A 79 1.84 15.74 6.59
C ASN A 79 0.45 16.21 6.11
N THR A 80 -0.48 15.29 5.81
CA THR A 80 -1.89 15.68 5.56
C THR A 80 -2.63 16.10 6.84
N GLY A 81 -1.92 16.35 7.94
CA GLY A 81 -2.39 17.09 9.11
C GLY A 81 -1.86 18.52 9.11
N CYS A 82 -2.78 19.48 8.98
CA CYS A 82 -2.64 20.92 9.26
C CYS A 82 -2.06 21.83 8.17
N THR A 83 -2.95 22.43 7.37
CA THR A 83 -3.02 23.90 7.32
C THR A 83 -4.41 24.33 7.77
N PRO A 84 -4.57 24.97 8.95
CA PRO A 84 -5.78 25.73 9.21
C PRO A 84 -5.75 26.96 8.30
N ARG A 85 -6.84 27.22 7.60
CA ARG A 85 -7.10 28.51 6.97
C ARG A 85 -8.40 29.07 7.52
#